data_AF-A0A323V709-F1
#
_entry.id   AF-A0A323V709-F1
#
_cell.length_a   1.000
_cell.length_b   1.000
_cell.length_c   1.000
_cell.angle_alpha   90.00
_cell.angle_beta   90.00
_cell.angle_gamma   90.00
#
_symmetry.space_group_name_H-M   'P 1'
#
loop_
_entity.id
_entity.type
_entity.pdbx_description
1 polymer ?
#
loop_
_entity_poly.entity_id
_entity_poly.type
_entity_poly.pdbx_seq_one_letter_code
_entity_poly.pdbx_strand_id
1 'polypeptide(L)'
;MTTSTHPALAPSAPAPAPPRPRLHLVVVPTPGPPLADEREAVRLLVPGRRTRRPVPPPGPRPRRDLPVAAGDAADFGPTWSRRAELPDPQAVGRRLVTVTLEAFAGRRPVGQLQPLVSPALFTALSERRRPGWCTTGTAPLLISSVRVCEPVDGVAEVSAVARRGGRAHAVAARLEGIDGRWRCTALQIG
;
A
#
# COMPACT_ATOMS: atom_id res chain seq x y z
N MET A 1 -20.49 -2.91 -64.31
CA MET A 1 -19.30 -2.52 -63.52
C MET A 1 -19.62 -1.20 -62.84
N THR A 2 -20.01 -1.23 -61.56
CA THR A 2 -20.29 -0.05 -60.75
C THR A 2 -19.33 -0.05 -59.57
N THR A 3 -18.38 0.88 -59.55
CA THR A 3 -17.41 1.06 -58.47
C THR A 3 -18.02 1.97 -57.40
N SER A 4 -18.28 1.42 -56.23
CA SER A 4 -18.69 2.17 -55.04
C SER A 4 -17.45 2.85 -54.45
N THR A 5 -17.44 4.18 -54.41
CA THR A 5 -16.37 4.98 -53.78
C THR A 5 -16.71 5.18 -52.31
N HIS A 6 -15.91 4.61 -51.42
CA HIS A 6 -16.01 4.84 -49.98
C HIS A 6 -15.33 6.18 -49.64
N PRO A 7 -15.98 7.12 -48.94
CA PRO A 7 -15.30 8.34 -48.50
C PRO A 7 -14.25 8.00 -47.45
N ALA A 8 -13.06 8.59 -47.60
CA ALA A 8 -11.95 8.47 -46.66
C ALA A 8 -12.26 9.26 -45.37
N LEU A 9 -12.12 8.60 -44.22
CA LEU A 9 -12.29 9.21 -42.90
C LEU A 9 -11.15 10.21 -42.65
N ALA A 10 -11.48 11.48 -42.45
CA ALA A 10 -10.50 12.50 -42.06
C ALA A 10 -9.89 12.18 -40.67
N PRO A 11 -8.61 12.48 -40.44
CA PRO A 11 -7.99 12.25 -39.13
C PRO A 11 -8.66 13.14 -38.07
N SER A 12 -9.24 12.50 -37.06
CA SER A 12 -9.84 13.16 -35.90
C SER A 12 -8.75 13.90 -35.12
N ALA A 13 -8.93 15.20 -34.92
CA ALA A 13 -8.01 16.03 -34.13
C ALA A 13 -7.92 15.51 -32.68
N PRO A 14 -6.73 15.54 -32.05
CA PRO A 14 -6.58 15.11 -30.66
C PRO A 14 -7.45 15.99 -29.75
N ALA A 15 -8.28 15.34 -28.93
CA ALA A 15 -9.13 16.01 -27.96
C ALA A 15 -8.28 16.89 -27.02
N PRO A 16 -8.74 18.10 -26.66
CA PRO A 16 -7.98 18.99 -25.79
C PRO A 16 -7.72 18.31 -24.44
N ALA A 17 -6.46 18.34 -24.01
CA ALA A 17 -6.05 17.78 -22.73
C ALA A 17 -6.86 18.45 -21.59
N PRO A 18 -7.37 17.68 -20.62
CA PRO A 18 -8.13 18.25 -19.51
C PRO A 18 -7.28 19.27 -18.75
N PRO A 19 -7.88 20.38 -18.28
CA PRO A 19 -7.15 21.41 -17.57
C PRO A 19 -6.51 20.81 -16.31
N ARG A 20 -5.18 20.97 -16.19
CA ARG A 20 -4.46 20.50 -15.00
C ARG A 20 -4.94 21.31 -13.78
N PRO A 21 -5.21 20.66 -12.63
CA PRO A 21 -5.60 21.38 -11.43
C PRO A 21 -4.48 22.36 -11.04
N ARG A 22 -4.84 23.63 -10.83
CA ARG A 22 -3.90 24.65 -10.34
C ARG A 22 -3.57 24.33 -8.89
N LEU A 23 -2.31 24.01 -8.61
CA LEU A 23 -1.81 23.82 -7.26
C LEU A 23 -1.39 25.19 -6.72
N HIS A 24 -1.86 25.53 -5.52
CA HIS A 24 -1.43 26.72 -4.80
C HIS A 24 -0.59 26.29 -3.58
N LEU A 25 0.64 26.79 -3.50
CA LEU A 25 1.46 26.63 -2.30
C LEU A 25 0.91 27.57 -1.23
N VAL A 26 0.51 27.00 -0.11
CA VAL A 26 0.10 27.74 1.09
C VAL A 26 1.15 27.47 2.16
N VAL A 27 1.72 28.54 2.72
CA VAL A 27 2.59 28.44 3.88
C VAL A 27 1.73 28.01 5.06
N VAL A 28 1.86 26.75 5.47
CA VAL A 28 1.22 26.25 6.69
C VAL A 28 2.17 26.57 7.86
N PRO A 29 1.74 27.33 8.88
CA PRO A 29 2.54 27.52 10.07
C PRO A 29 2.86 26.16 10.68
N THR A 30 4.16 25.86 10.83
CA THR A 30 4.58 24.60 11.44
C THR A 30 4.01 24.54 12.86
N PRO A 31 3.27 23.48 13.24
CA PRO A 31 2.80 23.29 14.61
C PRO A 31 4.00 22.87 15.47
N GLY A 32 4.88 23.81 15.76
CA GLY A 32 6.08 23.63 16.55
C GLY A 32 6.53 24.96 17.13
N PRO A 33 7.30 24.94 18.24
CA PRO A 33 7.84 26.16 18.81
C PRO A 33 8.72 26.90 17.79
N PRO A 34 8.84 28.24 17.89
CA PRO A 34 9.74 29.00 17.03
C PRO A 34 11.18 28.48 17.17
N LEU A 35 11.95 28.54 16.08
CA LEU A 35 13.35 28.08 16.03
C LEU A 35 14.26 28.77 17.07
N ALA A 36 13.85 29.94 17.57
CA ALA A 36 14.53 30.72 18.61
C ALA A 36 13.84 30.61 19.98
N ASP A 37 13.13 29.52 20.26
CA ASP A 37 12.56 29.27 21.58
C ASP A 37 13.69 28.90 22.57
N GLU A 38 14.03 29.83 23.45
CA GLU A 38 15.05 29.64 24.51
C GLU A 38 14.53 28.79 25.69
N ARG A 39 13.25 28.40 25.68
CA ARG A 39 12.70 27.52 26.70
C ARG A 39 13.40 26.16 26.68
N GLU A 40 13.83 25.69 27.84
CA GLU A 40 14.42 24.37 28.01
C GLU A 40 13.47 23.31 27.42
N ALA A 41 13.98 22.50 26.48
CA ALA A 41 13.17 21.52 25.78
C ALA A 41 12.45 20.63 26.79
N VAL A 42 11.12 20.70 26.82
CA VAL A 42 10.31 19.85 27.69
C VAL A 42 10.68 18.41 27.39
N ARG A 43 11.18 17.67 28.39
CA ARG A 43 11.48 16.24 28.27
C ARG A 43 10.16 15.48 28.17
N LEU A 44 9.56 15.49 26.97
CA LEU A 44 8.29 14.82 26.66
C LEU A 44 8.39 13.29 26.79
N LEU A 45 9.61 12.77 26.87
CA LEU A 45 9.91 11.36 27.01
C LEU A 45 10.67 11.12 28.31
N VAL A 46 10.06 10.34 29.20
CA VAL A 46 10.73 9.80 30.39
C VAL A 46 11.44 8.50 29.97
N PRO A 47 12.78 8.40 30.04
CA PRO A 47 13.50 7.18 29.71
C PRO A 47 12.93 5.97 30.46
N GLY A 48 12.78 4.84 29.77
CA GLY A 48 12.19 3.62 30.34
C GLY A 48 10.65 3.62 30.45
N ARG A 49 9.99 4.79 30.31
CA ARG A 49 8.53 4.86 30.31
C ARG A 49 8.00 4.76 28.88
N ARG A 50 7.30 3.66 28.58
CA ARG A 50 6.58 3.54 27.30
C ARG A 50 5.42 4.52 27.28
N THR A 51 5.52 5.58 26.49
CA THR A 51 4.38 6.44 26.17
C THR A 51 3.43 5.66 25.26
N ARG A 52 2.20 5.42 25.70
CA ARG A 52 1.16 4.93 24.79
C ARG A 52 0.80 6.08 23.86
N ARG A 53 1.26 6.02 22.62
CA ARG A 53 0.77 6.93 21.58
C ARG A 53 -0.68 6.51 21.28
N PRO A 54 -1.68 7.38 21.46
CA PRO A 54 -3.03 7.07 21.02
C PRO A 54 -3.02 6.80 19.51
N VAL A 55 -3.79 5.80 19.09
CA VAL A 55 -3.96 5.50 17.67
C VAL A 55 -4.78 6.65 17.08
N PRO A 56 -4.25 7.43 16.13
CA PRO A 56 -5.03 8.48 15.49
C PRO A 56 -6.23 7.85 14.78
N PRO A 57 -7.41 8.49 14.79
CA PRO A 57 -8.53 8.00 14.01
C PRO A 57 -8.15 7.98 12.52
N PRO A 58 -8.67 7.02 11.74
CA PRO A 58 -8.45 7.00 10.30
C PRO A 58 -8.94 8.32 9.68
N GLY A 59 -8.09 8.93 8.86
CA GLY A 59 -8.42 10.11 8.08
C GLY A 59 -9.35 9.79 6.90
N PRO A 60 -9.92 10.81 6.24
CA PRO A 60 -10.73 10.62 5.05
C PRO A 60 -9.88 10.05 3.89
N ARG A 61 -10.50 9.24 3.03
CA ARG A 61 -9.83 8.67 1.86
C ARG A 61 -9.40 9.78 0.89
N PRO A 62 -8.14 9.83 0.45
CA PRO A 62 -7.72 10.79 -0.56
C PRO A 62 -8.55 10.63 -1.84
N ARG A 63 -8.90 11.75 -2.49
CA ARG A 63 -9.71 11.72 -3.73
C ARG A 63 -9.06 10.95 -4.89
N ARG A 64 -7.73 10.77 -4.87
CA ARG A 64 -6.99 9.96 -5.86
C ARG A 64 -7.26 8.46 -5.74
N ASP A 65 -7.74 8.01 -4.58
CA ASP A 65 -8.03 6.61 -4.30
C ASP A 65 -9.50 6.27 -4.60
N LEU A 66 -10.32 7.27 -4.97
CA LEU A 66 -11.69 7.04 -5.41
C LEU A 66 -11.69 6.46 -6.83
N PRO A 67 -12.53 5.46 -7.13
CA PRO A 67 -12.76 5.07 -8.50
C PRO A 67 -13.26 6.30 -9.26
N VAL A 68 -12.76 6.52 -10.47
CA VAL A 68 -13.41 7.47 -11.39
C VAL A 68 -14.82 6.95 -11.56
N ALA A 69 -15.84 7.71 -11.16
CA ALA A 69 -17.23 7.32 -11.33
C ALA A 69 -17.46 7.04 -12.83
N ALA A 70 -17.47 5.77 -13.20
CA ALA A 70 -17.91 5.34 -14.51
C ALA A 70 -19.41 5.63 -14.54
N GLY A 71 -19.84 6.56 -15.39
CA GLY A 71 -21.24 6.95 -15.47
C GLY A 71 -22.13 5.74 -15.79
N ASP A 72 -23.23 5.61 -15.03
CA ASP A 72 -24.48 4.86 -15.23
C ASP A 72 -24.50 3.48 -15.95
N ALA A 73 -23.35 2.85 -16.20
CA ALA A 73 -23.27 1.46 -16.59
C ALA A 73 -23.04 0.62 -15.34
N ALA A 74 -23.88 -0.39 -15.10
CA ALA A 74 -23.77 -1.32 -13.96
C ALA A 74 -22.31 -1.78 -13.78
N ASP A 75 -21.65 -1.22 -12.77
CA ASP A 75 -20.21 -1.30 -12.63
C ASP A 75 -19.85 -2.65 -11.99
N PHE A 76 -19.33 -3.58 -12.80
CA PHE A 76 -18.81 -4.88 -12.33
C PHE A 76 -17.37 -4.77 -11.80
N GLY A 77 -16.98 -3.59 -11.32
CA GLY A 77 -15.65 -3.28 -10.80
C GLY A 77 -15.47 -3.66 -9.31
N PRO A 78 -14.20 -3.73 -8.83
CA PRO A 78 -13.92 -3.96 -7.42
C PRO A 78 -14.51 -2.85 -6.56
N THR A 79 -15.27 -3.24 -5.52
CA THR A 79 -15.90 -2.29 -4.61
C THR A 79 -15.07 -2.14 -3.34
N TRP A 80 -14.83 -0.90 -2.94
CA TRP A 80 -14.13 -0.61 -1.69
C TRP A 80 -14.98 -1.00 -0.47
N SER A 81 -14.34 -1.64 0.50
CA SER A 81 -14.97 -2.04 1.76
C SER A 81 -14.54 -1.14 2.91
N ARG A 82 -15.48 -0.89 3.83
CA ARG A 82 -15.20 -0.16 5.07
C ARG A 82 -14.46 -1.07 6.05
N ARG A 83 -13.75 -0.48 7.02
CA ARG A 83 -13.05 -1.27 8.04
C ARG A 83 -13.98 -2.21 8.83
N ALA A 84 -15.22 -1.80 9.09
CA ALA A 84 -16.19 -2.61 9.83
C ALA A 84 -16.57 -3.93 9.12
N GLU A 85 -16.35 -4.01 7.80
CA GLU A 85 -16.66 -5.20 6.98
C GLU A 85 -15.44 -6.11 6.79
N LEU A 86 -14.28 -5.72 7.33
CA LEU A 86 -13.00 -6.37 7.09
C LEU A 86 -12.52 -7.15 8.33
N PRO A 87 -11.81 -8.27 8.14
CA PRO A 87 -11.20 -9.01 9.24
C PRO A 87 -10.06 -8.20 9.90
N ASP A 88 -9.54 -8.70 11.03
CA ASP A 88 -8.42 -8.05 11.74
C ASP A 88 -7.20 -7.86 10.82
N PRO A 89 -6.78 -6.60 10.55
CA PRO A 89 -5.67 -6.33 9.65
C PRO A 89 -4.32 -6.79 10.23
N GLN A 90 -4.18 -6.92 11.55
CA GLN A 90 -2.97 -7.44 12.17
C GLN A 90 -2.75 -8.93 11.81
N ALA A 91 -3.79 -9.75 11.93
CA ALA A 91 -3.76 -11.15 11.51
C ALA A 91 -3.49 -11.31 10.00
N VAL A 92 -4.16 -10.51 9.16
CA VAL A 92 -3.96 -10.58 7.71
C VAL A 92 -2.57 -10.08 7.30
N GLY A 93 -2.09 -8.99 7.88
CA GLY A 93 -0.75 -8.46 7.65
C GLY A 93 0.34 -9.47 8.02
N ARG A 94 0.21 -10.15 9.17
CA ARG A 94 1.13 -11.22 9.56
C ARG A 94 1.10 -12.38 8.56
N ARG A 95 -0.08 -12.82 8.13
CA ARG A 95 -0.22 -13.89 7.13
C ARG A 95 0.42 -13.50 5.80
N LEU A 96 0.17 -12.29 5.30
CA LEU A 96 0.76 -11.77 4.07
C LEU A 96 2.29 -11.79 4.12
N VAL A 97 2.88 -11.24 5.19
CA VAL A 97 4.34 -11.17 5.33
C VAL A 97 4.93 -12.57 5.38
N THR A 98 4.35 -13.50 6.14
CA THR A 98 4.80 -14.90 6.22
C THR A 98 4.75 -15.58 4.86
N VAL A 99 3.60 -15.56 4.20
CA VAL A 99 3.41 -16.22 2.89
C VAL A 99 4.39 -15.65 1.86
N THR A 100 4.60 -14.33 1.86
CA THR A 100 5.52 -13.69 0.90
C THR A 100 6.97 -14.08 1.13
N LEU A 101 7.42 -14.03 2.38
CA LEU A 101 8.80 -14.38 2.71
C LEU A 101 9.08 -15.88 2.51
N GLU A 102 8.11 -16.75 2.80
CA GLU A 102 8.22 -18.18 2.49
C GLU A 102 8.26 -18.45 0.98
N ALA A 103 7.44 -17.74 0.20
CA ALA A 103 7.45 -17.85 -1.25
C ALA A 103 8.80 -17.39 -1.84
N PHE A 104 9.35 -16.28 -1.35
CA PHE A 104 10.66 -15.79 -1.77
C PHE A 104 11.81 -16.67 -1.26
N ALA A 105 11.64 -17.35 -0.14
CA ALA A 105 12.57 -18.38 0.32
C ALA A 105 12.43 -19.72 -0.41
N GLY A 106 11.46 -19.85 -1.34
CA GLY A 106 11.21 -21.10 -2.07
C GLY A 106 10.55 -22.20 -1.25
N ARG A 107 10.06 -21.89 -0.04
CA ARG A 107 9.37 -22.84 0.85
C ARG A 107 7.88 -22.94 0.59
N ARG A 108 7.32 -22.03 -0.21
CA ARG A 108 5.90 -21.98 -0.57
C ARG A 108 5.74 -21.58 -2.04
N PRO A 109 4.73 -22.09 -2.77
CA PRO A 109 4.44 -21.64 -4.12
C PRO A 109 4.02 -20.16 -4.16
N VAL A 110 4.54 -19.38 -5.12
CA VAL A 110 4.22 -17.95 -5.28
C VAL A 110 2.73 -17.71 -5.55
N GLY A 111 2.03 -18.65 -6.20
CA GLY A 111 0.59 -18.58 -6.46
C GLY A 111 -0.27 -18.44 -5.21
N GLN A 112 0.24 -18.83 -4.03
CA GLN A 112 -0.47 -18.61 -2.77
C GLN A 112 -0.59 -17.14 -2.36
N LEU A 113 0.15 -16.24 -3.02
CA LEU A 113 0.00 -14.79 -2.86
C LEU A 113 -1.19 -14.23 -3.64
N GLN A 114 -1.64 -14.88 -4.72
CA GLN A 114 -2.70 -14.38 -5.59
C GLN A 114 -4.00 -13.98 -4.86
N PRO A 115 -4.52 -14.71 -3.85
CA PRO A 115 -5.68 -14.27 -3.09
C PRO A 115 -5.40 -13.15 -2.08
N LEU A 116 -4.12 -12.82 -1.82
CA LEU A 116 -3.69 -11.84 -0.83
C LEU A 116 -3.30 -10.48 -1.42
N VAL A 117 -2.91 -10.46 -2.70
CA VAL A 117 -2.43 -9.24 -3.38
C VAL A 117 -3.39 -8.82 -4.49
N SER A 118 -3.22 -7.60 -5.00
CA SER A 118 -3.87 -7.16 -6.24
C SER A 118 -3.30 -7.88 -7.46
N PRO A 119 -4.04 -8.01 -8.57
CA PRO A 119 -3.53 -8.65 -9.78
C PRO A 119 -2.25 -7.99 -10.31
N ALA A 120 -2.19 -6.66 -10.32
CA ALA A 120 -1.00 -5.91 -10.75
C ALA A 120 0.22 -6.19 -9.88
N LEU A 121 0.04 -6.22 -8.55
CA LEU A 121 1.13 -6.56 -7.63
C LEU A 121 1.54 -8.03 -7.77
N PHE A 122 0.60 -8.95 -8.03
CA PHE A 122 0.91 -10.36 -8.26
C PHE A 122 1.83 -10.57 -9.47
N THR A 123 1.53 -9.94 -10.60
CA THR A 123 2.37 -9.98 -11.80
C THR A 123 3.77 -9.44 -11.48
N ALA A 124 3.83 -8.26 -10.86
CA ALA A 124 5.11 -7.65 -10.48
C ALA A 124 5.93 -8.54 -9.53
N LEU A 125 5.30 -9.19 -8.55
CA LEU A 125 6.00 -10.09 -7.61
C LEU A 125 6.44 -11.41 -8.26
N SER A 126 5.71 -11.89 -9.25
CA SER A 126 6.03 -13.14 -9.96
C SER A 126 7.23 -12.99 -10.89
N GLU A 127 7.37 -11.82 -11.50
CA GLU A 127 8.50 -11.48 -12.39
C GLU A 127 9.71 -10.92 -11.63
N ARG A 128 9.50 -10.42 -10.42
CA ARG A 128 10.54 -9.81 -9.59
C ARG A 128 11.63 -10.81 -9.20
N ARG A 129 12.88 -10.40 -9.33
CA ARG A 129 14.03 -11.09 -8.71
C ARG A 129 13.87 -11.12 -7.19
N ARG A 130 13.90 -12.33 -6.62
CA ARG A 130 13.82 -12.53 -5.17
C ARG A 130 14.99 -11.84 -4.46
N PRO A 131 14.77 -11.22 -3.27
CA PRO A 131 15.87 -10.66 -2.49
C PRO A 131 16.91 -11.73 -2.18
N GLY A 132 18.20 -11.43 -2.38
CA GLY A 132 19.27 -12.42 -2.20
C GLY A 132 19.27 -13.04 -0.80
N TRP A 133 19.00 -12.25 0.24
CA TRP A 133 18.93 -12.75 1.61
C TRP A 133 17.76 -13.74 1.85
N CYS A 134 16.72 -13.74 1.01
CA CYS A 134 15.65 -14.73 1.08
C CYS A 134 16.09 -16.11 0.56
N THR A 135 17.05 -16.17 -0.36
CA THR A 135 17.50 -17.43 -0.97
C THR A 135 18.87 -17.89 -0.48
N THR A 136 19.70 -16.99 0.01
CA THR A 136 21.07 -17.29 0.44
C THR A 136 21.15 -17.77 1.90
N GLY A 137 21.99 -18.79 2.14
CA GLY A 137 22.36 -19.29 3.46
C GLY A 137 21.36 -20.27 4.07
N THR A 138 21.76 -20.94 5.15
CA THR A 138 20.95 -21.97 5.84
C THR A 138 20.26 -21.45 7.11
N ALA A 139 20.59 -20.24 7.56
CA ALA A 139 19.99 -19.65 8.76
C ALA A 139 18.46 -19.50 8.62
N PRO A 140 17.70 -19.69 9.72
CA PRO A 140 16.25 -19.56 9.68
C PRO A 140 15.84 -18.11 9.37
N LEU A 141 14.75 -17.97 8.61
CA LEU A 141 14.08 -16.68 8.37
C LEU A 141 12.99 -16.52 9.43
N LEU A 142 13.12 -15.51 10.28
CA LEU A 142 12.24 -15.25 11.40
C LEU A 142 11.55 -13.90 11.26
N ILE A 143 10.25 -13.82 11.53
CA ILE A 143 9.51 -12.55 11.59
C ILE A 143 9.44 -12.12 13.04
N SER A 144 10.19 -11.08 13.39
CA SER A 144 10.36 -10.63 14.78
C SER A 144 9.26 -9.66 15.24
N SER A 145 8.71 -8.85 14.34
CA SER A 145 7.61 -7.95 14.64
C SER A 145 6.77 -7.69 13.41
N VAL A 146 5.46 -7.55 13.59
CA VAL A 146 4.51 -7.03 12.60
C VAL A 146 3.70 -5.96 13.31
N ARG A 147 3.65 -4.76 12.73
CA ARG A 147 2.88 -3.62 13.22
C ARG A 147 1.94 -3.19 12.11
N VAL A 148 0.74 -2.81 12.51
CA VAL A 148 -0.27 -2.29 11.59
C VAL A 148 -0.77 -0.94 12.10
N CYS A 149 -0.96 -0.01 11.18
CA CYS A 149 -1.75 1.20 11.41
C CYS A 149 -2.81 1.33 10.33
N GLU A 150 -3.87 2.07 10.63
CA GLU A 150 -5.02 2.24 9.74
C GLU A 150 -5.21 3.74 9.48
N PRO A 151 -4.45 4.30 8.54
CA PRO A 151 -4.41 5.75 8.33
C PRO A 151 -5.71 6.29 7.74
N VAL A 152 -6.51 5.43 7.11
CA VAL A 152 -7.74 5.76 6.37
C VAL A 152 -8.72 4.58 6.50
N ASP A 153 -10.02 4.84 6.49
CA ASP A 153 -11.02 3.76 6.55
C ASP A 153 -10.86 2.80 5.36
N GLY A 154 -10.87 1.49 5.66
CA GLY A 154 -10.63 0.45 4.66
C GLY A 154 -9.19 0.40 4.13
N VAL A 155 -8.22 1.05 4.77
CA VAL A 155 -6.79 0.99 4.43
C VAL A 155 -5.97 0.64 5.66
N ALA A 156 -5.02 -0.29 5.51
CA ALA A 156 -4.08 -0.64 6.55
C ALA A 156 -2.64 -0.65 6.01
N GLU A 157 -1.70 -0.10 6.76
CA GLU A 157 -0.28 -0.14 6.45
C GLU A 157 0.42 -1.09 7.40
N VAL A 158 1.21 -2.01 6.85
CA VAL A 158 1.92 -3.07 7.56
C VAL A 158 3.41 -2.75 7.55
N SER A 159 4.02 -2.76 8.73
CA SER A 159 5.48 -2.68 8.90
C SER A 159 5.97 -3.92 9.65
N ALA A 160 6.88 -4.67 9.05
CA ALA A 160 7.43 -5.89 9.64
C ALA A 160 8.95 -5.94 9.57
N VAL A 161 9.54 -6.69 10.51
CA VAL A 161 10.98 -6.92 10.59
C VAL A 161 11.26 -8.41 10.48
N ALA A 162 11.86 -8.81 9.36
CA ALA A 162 12.40 -10.13 9.15
C ALA A 162 13.86 -10.20 9.60
N ARG A 163 14.30 -11.36 10.09
CA ARG A 163 15.68 -11.60 10.51
C ARG A 163 16.20 -12.88 9.90
N ARG A 164 17.45 -12.85 9.44
CA ARG A 164 18.18 -14.04 8.98
C ARG A 164 19.68 -13.82 9.15
N GLY A 165 20.40 -14.82 9.67
CA GLY A 165 21.87 -14.76 9.82
C GLY A 165 22.36 -13.53 10.60
N GLY A 166 21.62 -13.13 11.65
CA GLY A 166 21.94 -11.95 12.47
C GLY A 166 21.58 -10.59 11.84
N ARG A 167 21.12 -10.54 10.59
CA ARG A 167 20.73 -9.29 9.89
C ARG A 167 19.22 -9.09 9.93
N ALA A 168 18.81 -7.82 9.99
CA ALA A 168 17.40 -7.42 9.97
C ALA A 168 17.04 -6.83 8.59
N HIS A 169 15.86 -7.20 8.09
CA HIS A 169 15.31 -6.75 6.82
C HIS A 169 13.92 -6.18 7.05
N ALA A 170 13.68 -4.99 6.50
CA ALA A 170 12.40 -4.32 6.60
C ALA A 170 11.43 -4.84 5.53
N VAL A 171 10.18 -4.99 5.93
CA VAL A 171 9.06 -5.27 5.03
C VAL A 171 7.98 -4.24 5.28
N ALA A 172 7.52 -3.57 4.22
CA ALA A 172 6.43 -2.62 4.27
C ALA A 172 5.35 -3.02 3.27
N ALA A 173 4.09 -2.99 3.66
CA ALA A 173 2.98 -3.31 2.77
C ALA A 173 1.79 -2.37 2.98
N ARG A 174 0.99 -2.17 1.93
CA ARG A 174 -0.29 -1.47 1.99
C ARG A 174 -1.41 -2.44 1.67
N LEU A 175 -2.41 -2.51 2.53
CA LEU A 175 -3.62 -3.28 2.38
C LEU A 175 -4.79 -2.33 2.14
N GLU A 176 -5.68 -2.72 1.23
CA GLU A 176 -6.91 -2.01 0.95
C GLU A 176 -8.08 -3.00 1.00
N GLY A 177 -9.19 -2.58 1.59
CA GLY A 177 -10.42 -3.35 1.67
C GLY A 177 -11.13 -3.34 0.33
N ILE A 178 -11.19 -4.49 -0.34
CA ILE A 178 -11.86 -4.69 -1.62
C ILE A 178 -12.75 -5.93 -1.49
N ASP A 179 -14.04 -5.78 -1.82
CA ASP A 179 -15.04 -6.86 -1.84
C ASP A 179 -15.09 -7.70 -0.55
N GLY A 180 -14.99 -7.04 0.61
CA GLY A 180 -15.02 -7.62 1.95
C GLY A 180 -13.69 -8.24 2.40
N ARG A 181 -12.59 -7.95 1.70
CA ARG A 181 -11.29 -8.61 1.92
C ARG A 181 -10.16 -7.60 1.90
N TRP A 182 -9.15 -7.82 2.73
CA TRP A 182 -7.88 -7.11 2.58
C TRP A 182 -7.12 -7.61 1.35
N ARG A 183 -6.73 -6.67 0.49
CA ARG A 183 -5.85 -6.91 -0.67
C ARG A 183 -4.62 -6.05 -0.55
N CYS A 184 -3.45 -6.66 -0.64
CA CYS A 184 -2.19 -5.93 -0.68
C CYS A 184 -2.01 -5.26 -2.04
N THR A 185 -1.89 -3.93 -2.07
CA THR A 185 -1.75 -3.13 -3.29
C THR A 185 -0.33 -2.61 -3.50
N ALA A 186 0.47 -2.55 -2.44
CA ALA A 186 1.89 -2.24 -2.52
C ALA A 186 2.68 -3.06 -1.50
N LEU A 187 3.87 -3.53 -1.91
CA LEU A 187 4.77 -4.29 -1.05
C LEU A 187 6.23 -3.93 -1.36
N GLN A 188 6.99 -3.62 -0.31
CA GLN A 188 8.43 -3.40 -0.38
C GLN A 188 9.16 -4.31 0.61
N ILE A 189 10.23 -4.92 0.15
CA ILE A 189 11.10 -5.80 0.93
C ILE A 189 12.55 -5.36 0.67
N GLY A 190 13.25 -4.97 1.74
CA GLY A 190 14.68 -4.59 1.71
C GLY A 190 15.61 -5.78 1.71
#